data_AF-A0A8T7ER52-F1
#
_entry.id   AF-A0A8T7ER52-F1
#
_cell.length_a   1.000
_cell.length_b   1.000
_cell.length_c   1.000
_cell.angle_alpha   90.00
_cell.angle_beta   90.00
_cell.angle_gamma   90.00
#
_symmetry.space_group_name_H-M   'P 1'
#
loop_
_entity.id
_entity.type
_entity.pdbx_description
1 polymer ?
#
loop_
_entity_poly.entity_id
_entity_poly.type
_entity_poly.pdbx_seq_one_letter_code
_entity_poly.pdbx_strand_id
1 'polypeptide(L)'
;MLAGDAIQSDEPTTPLIDACRRVIGFAQALECVRDHGAMPDAARAAIIDRWHGRVSALNSRLAQSAIHEQAWIAAVNLAAGVVLERESMFDAGADSYRRIVDSVQPHGYIAAIVEPRDADALTRTLAAVHGLVLAAEIAAQADIDLWAYERRGVSVMTAALYPLYYYFYPEKWPWFEGLELGPVQVEFRQYAAFLELVNHKNGGSVRAVKLILDDVRPVFDALGGGPVTLTHAVEPVARRGLFRR
;
A
#
# COMPACT_ATOMS: atom_id res chain seq x y z
N MET A 1 25.80 -7.77 25.68
CA MET A 1 25.09 -6.52 25.99
C MET A 1 24.83 -5.82 24.67
N LEU A 2 23.83 -6.29 23.91
CA LEU A 2 23.50 -5.76 22.58
C LEU A 2 22.34 -4.78 22.74
N ALA A 3 22.49 -3.63 22.08
CA ALA A 3 21.66 -2.44 22.18
C ALA A 3 20.16 -2.73 22.32
N GLY A 4 19.62 -2.41 23.50
CA GLY A 4 18.21 -2.59 23.86
C GLY A 4 17.28 -1.44 23.45
N ASP A 5 17.77 -0.42 22.73
CA ASP A 5 17.10 0.89 22.65
C ASP A 5 16.72 1.38 21.25
N ALA A 6 16.66 0.53 20.22
CA ALA A 6 16.36 0.99 18.85
C ALA A 6 15.06 0.42 18.26
N ILE A 7 13.99 0.35 19.06
CA ILE A 7 12.63 0.36 18.52
C ILE A 7 11.88 1.42 19.31
N GLN A 8 12.09 2.69 18.93
CA GLN A 8 11.33 3.82 19.47
C GLN A 8 9.83 3.48 19.41
N SER A 9 9.18 3.54 20.57
CA SER A 9 7.72 3.61 20.65
C SER A 9 7.26 4.73 19.73
N ASP A 10 6.34 4.44 18.79
CA ASP A 10 5.76 5.47 17.94
C ASP A 10 5.24 6.60 18.85
N GLU A 11 5.80 7.80 18.72
CA GLU A 11 5.37 8.94 19.51
C GLU A 11 3.87 9.20 19.26
N PRO A 12 3.09 9.64 20.27
CA PRO A 12 1.64 9.84 20.16
C PRO A 12 1.19 10.78 19.02
N THR A 13 2.13 11.49 18.41
CA THR A 13 1.96 12.49 17.35
C THR A 13 2.22 11.97 15.94
N THR A 14 2.70 10.72 15.77
CA THR A 14 3.02 10.17 14.44
C THR A 14 1.75 10.01 13.60
N PRO A 15 1.71 10.50 12.35
CA PRO A 15 0.59 10.26 11.43
C PRO A 15 0.29 8.76 11.30
N LEU A 16 -1.00 8.40 11.28
CA LEU A 16 -1.42 6.99 11.36
C LEU A 16 -0.85 6.15 10.21
N ILE A 17 -0.84 6.69 8.99
CA ILE A 17 -0.31 6.01 7.80
C ILE A 17 1.19 5.75 7.94
N ASP A 18 1.96 6.72 8.47
CA ASP A 18 3.39 6.53 8.68
C ASP A 18 3.66 5.46 9.74
N ALA A 19 2.85 5.39 10.79
CA ALA A 19 2.93 4.32 11.78
C ALA A 19 2.59 2.95 11.16
N CYS A 20 1.56 2.87 10.31
CA CYS A 20 1.21 1.64 9.59
C CYS A 20 2.35 1.20 8.65
N ARG A 21 2.91 2.13 7.87
CA ARG A 21 4.08 1.91 7.01
C ARG A 21 5.25 1.34 7.81
N ARG A 22 5.60 1.95 8.96
CA ARG A 22 6.67 1.43 9.83
C ARG A 22 6.40 0.00 10.31
N VAL A 23 5.16 -0.32 10.66
CA VAL A 23 4.76 -1.67 11.10
C VAL A 23 4.86 -2.67 9.94
N ILE A 24 4.40 -2.33 8.75
CA ILE A 24 4.47 -3.21 7.56
C ILE A 24 5.92 -3.41 7.11
N GLY A 25 6.70 -2.34 6.96
CA GLY A 25 8.12 -2.43 6.59
C GLY A 25 8.92 -3.27 7.57
N PHE A 26 8.61 -3.17 8.88
CA PHE A 26 9.20 -4.05 9.88
C PHE A 26 8.82 -5.52 9.67
N ALA A 27 7.55 -5.81 9.37
CA ALA A 27 7.07 -7.16 9.09
C ALA A 27 7.80 -7.77 7.89
N GLN A 28 7.93 -7.01 6.79
CA GLN A 28 8.65 -7.43 5.60
C GLN A 28 10.12 -7.75 5.91
N ALA A 29 10.79 -6.85 6.63
CA ALA A 29 12.19 -7.07 7.03
C ALA A 29 12.34 -8.29 7.95
N LEU A 30 11.42 -8.49 8.89
CA LEU A 30 11.40 -9.64 9.80
C LEU A 30 11.25 -10.96 9.02
N GLU A 31 10.30 -11.03 8.08
CA GLU A 31 10.09 -12.23 7.26
C GLU A 31 11.30 -12.58 6.41
N CYS A 32 12.06 -11.59 5.90
CA CYS A 32 13.30 -11.85 5.16
C CYS A 32 14.39 -12.55 6.00
N VAL A 33 14.34 -12.48 7.33
CA VAL A 33 15.37 -13.03 8.23
C VAL A 33 14.81 -14.01 9.26
N ARG A 34 13.52 -14.33 9.21
CA ARG A 34 12.77 -15.09 10.23
C ARG A 34 13.46 -16.42 10.58
N ASP A 35 13.90 -17.13 9.55
CA ASP A 35 14.50 -18.47 9.65
C ASP A 35 16.04 -18.44 9.58
N HIS A 36 16.65 -17.25 9.61
CA HIS A 36 18.09 -17.13 9.53
C HIS A 36 18.73 -17.60 10.84
N GLY A 37 19.61 -18.61 10.79
CA GLY A 37 20.21 -19.25 11.97
C GLY A 37 21.04 -18.34 12.89
N ALA A 38 21.34 -17.11 12.45
CA ALA A 38 21.96 -16.08 13.30
C ALA A 38 20.95 -15.36 14.24
N MET A 39 19.64 -15.55 14.08
CA MET A 39 18.61 -14.99 14.95
C MET A 39 18.22 -16.01 16.03
N PRO A 40 18.59 -15.80 17.31
CA PRO A 40 18.20 -16.70 18.39
C PRO A 40 16.68 -16.71 18.59
N ASP A 41 16.09 -17.86 18.91
CA ASP A 41 14.64 -18.02 19.10
C ASP A 41 14.06 -17.04 20.13
N ALA A 42 14.75 -16.85 21.25
CA ALA A 42 14.32 -15.92 22.30
C ALA A 42 14.30 -14.45 21.81
N ALA A 43 15.26 -14.08 20.96
CA ALA A 43 15.28 -12.74 20.37
C ALA A 43 14.16 -12.57 19.35
N ARG A 44 13.91 -13.60 18.52
CA ARG A 44 12.79 -13.63 17.56
C ARG A 44 11.45 -13.46 18.27
N ALA A 45 11.19 -14.24 19.33
CA ALA A 45 9.95 -14.14 20.11
C ALA A 45 9.76 -12.73 20.70
N ALA A 46 10.80 -12.16 21.34
CA ALA A 46 10.72 -10.82 21.91
C ALA A 46 10.54 -9.70 20.86
N ILE A 47 11.03 -9.90 19.63
CA ILE A 47 10.79 -8.99 18.51
C ILE A 47 9.32 -9.08 18.06
N ILE A 48 8.83 -10.30 17.84
CA ILE A 48 7.45 -10.56 17.42
C ILE A 48 6.46 -9.98 18.43
N ASP A 49 6.67 -10.19 19.73
CA ASP A 49 5.79 -9.68 20.78
C ASP A 49 5.72 -8.15 20.79
N ARG A 50 6.88 -7.47 20.66
CA ARG A 50 6.93 -6.00 20.58
C ARG A 50 6.25 -5.47 19.32
N TRP A 51 6.46 -6.14 18.20
CA TRP A 51 5.82 -5.77 16.94
C TRP A 51 4.29 -5.95 17.01
N HIS A 52 3.81 -7.06 17.57
CA HIS A 52 2.38 -7.31 17.80
C HIS A 52 1.75 -6.27 18.74
N GLY A 53 2.50 -5.77 19.74
CA GLY A 53 2.06 -4.62 20.56
C GLY A 53 1.77 -3.37 19.71
N ARG A 54 2.59 -3.08 18.70
CA ARG A 54 2.36 -1.94 17.78
C ARG A 54 1.15 -2.18 16.88
N VAL A 55 0.98 -3.39 16.35
CA VAL A 55 -0.24 -3.78 15.60
C VAL A 55 -1.49 -3.55 16.45
N SER A 56 -1.46 -3.96 17.72
CA SER A 56 -2.58 -3.77 18.65
C SER A 56 -2.89 -2.27 18.88
N ALA A 57 -1.86 -1.44 19.05
CA ALA A 57 -2.01 0.01 19.23
C ALA A 57 -2.58 0.71 17.98
N LEU A 58 -2.26 0.21 16.77
CA LEU A 58 -2.87 0.70 15.53
C LEU A 58 -4.35 0.30 15.44
N ASN A 59 -4.68 -0.95 15.77
CA ASN A 59 -6.06 -1.44 15.75
C ASN A 59 -6.97 -0.69 16.73
N SER A 60 -6.46 -0.24 17.88
CA SER A 60 -7.27 0.55 18.83
C SER A 60 -7.71 1.91 18.27
N ARG A 61 -7.08 2.40 17.19
CA ARG A 61 -7.43 3.66 16.51
C ARG A 61 -8.48 3.46 15.40
N LEU A 62 -8.68 2.22 14.93
CA LEU A 62 -9.47 1.89 13.73
C LEU A 62 -10.86 2.53 13.70
N ALA A 63 -11.58 2.50 14.84
CA ALA A 63 -12.95 3.00 14.93
C ALA A 63 -13.07 4.52 14.68
N GLN A 64 -11.97 5.27 14.86
CA GLN A 64 -11.93 6.72 14.69
C GLN A 64 -11.16 7.14 13.43
N SER A 65 -10.58 6.16 12.71
CA SER A 65 -9.76 6.41 11.54
C SER A 65 -10.59 6.73 10.30
N ALA A 66 -10.09 7.63 9.46
CA ALA A 66 -10.67 7.91 8.16
C ALA A 66 -10.44 6.73 7.20
N ILE A 67 -11.26 6.62 6.15
CA ILE A 67 -11.25 5.43 5.26
C ILE A 67 -9.90 5.17 4.58
N HIS A 68 -9.15 6.22 4.26
CA HIS A 68 -7.82 6.09 3.67
C HIS A 68 -6.80 5.52 4.67
N GLU A 69 -6.95 5.78 5.96
CA GLU A 69 -6.14 5.19 7.02
C GLU A 69 -6.59 3.76 7.33
N GLN A 70 -7.90 3.48 7.29
CA GLN A 70 -8.44 2.12 7.45
C GLN A 70 -7.90 1.15 6.40
N ALA A 71 -7.62 1.62 5.18
CA ALA A 71 -6.96 0.83 4.15
C ALA A 71 -5.56 0.37 4.57
N TRP A 72 -4.80 1.24 5.24
CA TRP A 72 -3.47 0.88 5.78
C TRP A 72 -3.57 -0.05 6.99
N ILE A 73 -4.55 0.14 7.88
CA ILE A 73 -4.79 -0.80 8.98
C ILE A 73 -5.19 -2.19 8.45
N ALA A 74 -5.95 -2.25 7.35
CA ALA A 74 -6.27 -3.52 6.68
C ALA A 74 -5.01 -4.26 6.22
N ALA A 75 -4.07 -3.54 5.57
CA ALA A 75 -2.77 -4.09 5.18
C ALA A 75 -1.94 -4.55 6.39
N VAL A 76 -1.94 -3.79 7.49
CA VAL A 76 -1.29 -4.18 8.76
C VAL A 76 -1.88 -5.49 9.30
N ASN A 77 -3.20 -5.64 9.29
CA ASN A 77 -3.86 -6.83 9.82
C ASN A 77 -3.61 -8.07 8.97
N LEU A 78 -3.57 -7.93 7.64
CA LEU A 78 -3.16 -9.01 6.75
C LEU A 78 -1.69 -9.42 7.01
N ALA A 79 -0.78 -8.45 7.12
CA ALA A 79 0.61 -8.73 7.47
C ALA A 79 0.73 -9.42 8.84
N ALA A 80 -0.04 -8.98 9.84
CA ALA A 80 -0.09 -9.61 11.16
C ALA A 80 -0.64 -11.02 11.11
N GLY A 81 -1.66 -11.28 10.30
CA GLY A 81 -2.17 -12.62 10.06
C GLY A 81 -1.10 -13.57 9.52
N VAL A 82 -0.26 -13.10 8.59
CA VAL A 82 0.86 -13.87 8.02
C VAL A 82 1.97 -14.07 9.05
N VAL A 83 2.53 -12.98 9.60
CA VAL A 83 3.70 -13.06 10.49
C VAL A 83 3.39 -13.85 11.77
N LEU A 84 2.23 -13.60 12.38
CA LEU A 84 1.82 -14.25 13.63
C LEU A 84 1.13 -15.60 13.43
N GLU A 85 0.89 -16.00 12.17
CA GLU A 85 0.12 -17.20 11.83
C GLU A 85 -1.27 -17.18 12.51
N ARG A 86 -1.95 -16.02 12.45
CA ARG A 86 -3.25 -15.77 13.09
C ARG A 86 -4.33 -15.48 12.07
N GLU A 87 -5.08 -16.52 11.73
CA GLU A 87 -6.20 -16.45 10.78
C GLU A 87 -7.20 -15.33 11.12
N SER A 88 -7.56 -15.14 12.39
CA SER A 88 -8.50 -14.10 12.82
C SER A 88 -8.03 -12.67 12.50
N MET A 89 -6.72 -12.40 12.51
CA MET A 89 -6.18 -11.10 12.12
C MET A 89 -6.18 -10.95 10.59
N PHE A 90 -5.86 -12.04 9.88
CA PHE A 90 -5.93 -12.08 8.43
C PHE A 90 -7.36 -11.78 7.94
N ASP A 91 -8.36 -12.49 8.49
CA ASP A 91 -9.77 -12.32 8.15
C ASP A 91 -10.26 -10.90 8.45
N ALA A 92 -9.90 -10.34 9.60
CA ALA A 92 -10.25 -8.96 9.94
C ALA A 92 -9.67 -7.95 8.94
N GLY A 93 -8.44 -8.19 8.46
CA GLY A 93 -7.82 -7.39 7.40
C GLY A 93 -8.53 -7.53 6.06
N ALA A 94 -8.81 -8.76 5.64
CA ALA A 94 -9.54 -9.06 4.40
C ALA A 94 -10.95 -8.47 4.40
N ASP A 95 -11.68 -8.56 5.52
CA ASP A 95 -13.02 -7.97 5.66
C ASP A 95 -12.99 -6.45 5.63
N SER A 96 -11.97 -5.82 6.23
CA SER A 96 -11.77 -4.38 6.11
C SER A 96 -11.49 -3.96 4.67
N TYR A 97 -10.62 -4.68 3.97
CA TYR A 97 -10.35 -4.47 2.54
C TYR A 97 -11.64 -4.55 1.72
N ARG A 98 -12.42 -5.64 1.87
CA ARG A 98 -13.69 -5.84 1.13
C ARG A 98 -14.69 -4.72 1.40
N ARG A 99 -14.88 -4.33 2.65
CA ARG A 99 -15.77 -3.21 3.03
C ARG A 99 -15.37 -1.89 2.38
N ILE A 100 -14.07 -1.62 2.24
CA ILE A 100 -13.59 -0.40 1.58
C ILE A 100 -13.80 -0.50 0.07
N VAL A 101 -13.46 -1.64 -0.58
CA VAL A 101 -13.73 -1.85 -2.01
C VAL A 101 -15.21 -1.70 -2.34
N ASP A 102 -16.09 -2.17 -1.46
CA ASP A 102 -17.54 -2.02 -1.55
C ASP A 102 -18.03 -0.57 -1.53
N SER A 103 -17.22 0.36 -1.02
CA SER A 103 -17.52 1.80 -1.00
C SER A 103 -17.05 2.54 -2.26
N VAL A 104 -16.25 1.89 -3.10
CA VAL A 104 -15.75 2.45 -4.36
C VAL A 104 -16.93 2.64 -5.31
N GLN A 105 -17.06 3.84 -5.86
CA GLN A 105 -18.09 4.16 -6.83
C GLN A 105 -17.76 3.53 -8.20
N PRO A 106 -18.74 3.33 -9.10
CA PRO A 106 -18.48 2.82 -10.45
C PRO A 106 -17.44 3.61 -11.25
N HIS A 107 -17.29 4.91 -10.94
CA HIS A 107 -16.30 5.79 -11.55
C HIS A 107 -14.91 5.71 -10.90
N GLY A 108 -14.75 4.94 -9.81
CA GLY A 108 -13.49 4.64 -9.14
C GLY A 108 -13.14 5.48 -7.92
N TYR A 109 -13.86 6.57 -7.62
CA TYR A 109 -13.62 7.35 -6.40
C TYR A 109 -14.31 6.73 -5.18
N ILE A 110 -13.83 7.05 -3.98
CA ILE A 110 -14.48 6.72 -2.70
C ILE A 110 -15.11 8.01 -2.16
N ALA A 111 -16.44 8.04 -2.03
CA ALA A 111 -17.20 9.25 -1.67
C ALA A 111 -16.69 9.89 -0.37
N ALA A 112 -16.48 9.08 0.69
CA ALA A 112 -15.99 9.55 1.98
C ALA A 112 -14.60 10.22 1.94
N ILE A 113 -13.82 10.04 0.86
CA ILE A 113 -12.51 10.68 0.68
C ILE A 113 -12.63 12.05 0.01
N VAL A 114 -13.51 12.14 -0.99
CA VAL A 114 -13.55 13.25 -1.94
C VAL A 114 -14.65 14.28 -1.66
N GLU A 115 -15.70 13.89 -0.93
CA GLU A 115 -16.80 14.78 -0.55
C GLU A 115 -16.42 15.97 0.34
N PRO A 116 -15.34 15.93 1.16
CA PRO A 116 -14.85 17.14 1.83
C PRO A 116 -14.44 18.25 0.85
N ARG A 117 -14.15 17.90 -0.42
CA ARG A 117 -13.82 18.83 -1.51
C ARG A 117 -12.70 19.83 -1.19
N ASP A 118 -11.64 19.32 -0.58
CA ASP A 118 -10.46 20.07 -0.19
C ASP A 118 -9.23 19.66 -1.03
N ALA A 119 -8.14 20.40 -0.84
CA ALA A 119 -6.87 20.17 -1.55
C ALA A 119 -6.29 18.76 -1.29
N ASP A 120 -6.59 18.17 -0.14
CA ASP A 120 -6.03 16.89 0.31
C ASP A 120 -6.79 15.68 -0.24
N ALA A 121 -7.94 15.88 -0.89
CA ALA A 121 -8.76 14.79 -1.43
C ALA A 121 -7.97 13.87 -2.39
N LEU A 122 -7.08 14.43 -3.20
CA LEU A 122 -6.23 13.64 -4.10
C LEU A 122 -5.22 12.82 -3.31
N THR A 123 -4.50 13.44 -2.37
CA THR A 123 -3.53 12.76 -1.49
C THR A 123 -4.17 11.64 -0.70
N ARG A 124 -5.35 11.86 -0.11
CA ARG A 124 -6.11 10.82 0.60
C ARG A 124 -6.58 9.70 -0.33
N THR A 125 -6.87 10.01 -1.59
CA THR A 125 -7.21 9.00 -2.61
C THR A 125 -6.00 8.12 -2.93
N LEU A 126 -4.84 8.72 -3.18
CA LEU A 126 -3.58 8.00 -3.43
C LEU A 126 -3.20 7.13 -2.22
N ALA A 127 -3.33 7.67 -1.00
CA ALA A 127 -3.09 6.95 0.23
C ALA A 127 -4.00 5.72 0.40
N ALA A 128 -5.31 5.88 0.15
CA ALA A 128 -6.27 4.78 0.23
C ALA A 128 -5.96 3.68 -0.79
N VAL A 129 -5.73 4.08 -2.06
CA VAL A 129 -5.40 3.15 -3.14
C VAL A 129 -4.12 2.38 -2.81
N HIS A 130 -3.09 3.05 -2.32
CA HIS A 130 -1.84 2.38 -1.94
C HIS A 130 -2.06 1.37 -0.83
N GLY A 131 -2.77 1.73 0.24
CA GLY A 131 -3.09 0.81 1.33
C GLY A 131 -3.86 -0.43 0.84
N LEU A 132 -4.85 -0.25 -0.03
CA LEU A 132 -5.65 -1.35 -0.59
C LEU A 132 -4.84 -2.25 -1.53
N VAL A 133 -4.04 -1.66 -2.43
CA VAL A 133 -3.18 -2.41 -3.35
C VAL A 133 -2.15 -3.22 -2.57
N LEU A 134 -1.54 -2.63 -1.53
CA LEU A 134 -0.60 -3.34 -0.68
C LEU A 134 -1.28 -4.46 0.12
N ALA A 135 -2.49 -4.23 0.62
CA ALA A 135 -3.31 -5.28 1.26
C ALA A 135 -3.58 -6.45 0.31
N ALA A 136 -3.98 -6.16 -0.93
CA ALA A 136 -4.22 -7.20 -1.93
C ALA A 136 -2.95 -7.99 -2.26
N GLU A 137 -1.80 -7.32 -2.35
CA GLU A 137 -0.51 -7.96 -2.57
C GLU A 137 -0.10 -8.86 -1.41
N ILE A 138 -0.19 -8.38 -0.15
CA ILE A 138 0.12 -9.19 1.03
C ILE A 138 -0.74 -10.45 1.08
N ALA A 139 -2.04 -10.33 0.79
CA ALA A 139 -2.93 -11.49 0.76
C ALA A 139 -2.56 -12.48 -0.36
N ALA A 140 -2.17 -11.98 -1.53
CA ALA A 140 -1.75 -12.82 -2.65
C ALA A 140 -0.48 -13.63 -2.34
N GLN A 141 0.46 -13.06 -1.59
CA GLN A 141 1.65 -13.79 -1.10
C GLN A 141 1.30 -14.89 -0.08
N ALA A 142 0.09 -14.87 0.48
CA ALA A 142 -0.46 -15.90 1.35
C ALA A 142 -1.54 -16.75 0.64
N ASP A 143 -1.48 -16.86 -0.69
CA ASP A 143 -2.38 -17.64 -1.55
C ASP A 143 -3.87 -17.23 -1.51
N ILE A 144 -4.19 -16.01 -1.04
CA ILE A 144 -5.55 -15.46 -1.05
C ILE A 144 -5.67 -14.33 -2.07
N ASP A 145 -6.44 -14.55 -3.13
CA ASP A 145 -6.60 -13.56 -4.21
C ASP A 145 -7.64 -12.48 -3.87
N LEU A 146 -7.21 -11.46 -3.12
CA LEU A 146 -8.02 -10.24 -2.89
C LEU A 146 -8.07 -9.30 -4.10
N TRP A 147 -7.18 -9.45 -5.08
CA TRP A 147 -7.24 -8.67 -6.32
C TRP A 147 -8.47 -9.01 -7.15
N ALA A 148 -8.88 -10.28 -7.12
CA ALA A 148 -10.09 -10.78 -7.79
C ALA A 148 -11.40 -10.38 -7.11
N TYR A 149 -11.35 -9.80 -5.91
CA TYR A 149 -12.56 -9.34 -5.23
C TYR A 149 -13.18 -8.17 -5.98
N GLU A 150 -14.44 -8.34 -6.38
CA GLU A 150 -15.24 -7.30 -6.99
C GLU A 150 -16.68 -7.29 -6.45
N ARG A 151 -17.29 -6.10 -6.45
CA ARG A 151 -18.71 -5.91 -6.19
C ARG A 151 -19.32 -5.11 -7.34
N ARG A 152 -20.24 -5.75 -8.08
CA ARG A 152 -20.95 -5.12 -9.22
C ARG A 152 -19.99 -4.54 -10.28
N GLY A 153 -18.91 -5.27 -10.58
CA GLY A 153 -17.88 -4.85 -11.55
C GLY A 153 -16.92 -3.76 -11.05
N VAL A 154 -16.96 -3.43 -9.76
CA VAL A 154 -16.03 -2.51 -9.11
C VAL A 154 -15.05 -3.29 -8.26
N SER A 155 -13.76 -3.04 -8.43
CA SER A 155 -12.67 -3.68 -7.68
C SER A 155 -11.62 -2.65 -7.24
N VAL A 156 -10.57 -3.11 -6.55
CA VAL A 156 -9.40 -2.26 -6.23
C VAL A 156 -8.76 -1.66 -7.49
N MET A 157 -8.84 -2.35 -8.63
CA MET A 157 -8.34 -1.83 -9.90
C MET A 157 -9.15 -0.62 -10.38
N THR A 158 -10.47 -0.62 -10.20
CA THR A 158 -11.31 0.55 -10.51
C THR A 158 -10.86 1.77 -9.71
N ALA A 159 -10.55 1.59 -8.42
CA ALA A 159 -10.02 2.66 -7.57
C ALA A 159 -8.60 3.08 -7.96
N ALA A 160 -7.72 2.12 -8.27
CA ALA A 160 -6.32 2.40 -8.57
C ALA A 160 -6.10 3.13 -9.90
N LEU A 161 -6.98 2.91 -10.89
CA LEU A 161 -6.90 3.58 -12.18
C LEU A 161 -7.50 4.99 -12.18
N TYR A 162 -8.43 5.26 -11.26
CA TYR A 162 -9.12 6.55 -11.15
C TYR A 162 -8.17 7.76 -11.04
N PRO A 163 -7.18 7.79 -10.12
CA PRO A 163 -6.37 8.98 -9.93
C PRO A 163 -5.42 9.25 -11.11
N LEU A 164 -5.08 8.25 -11.93
CA LEU A 164 -3.96 8.31 -12.88
C LEU A 164 -4.10 9.42 -13.94
N TYR A 165 -5.32 9.74 -14.34
CA TYR A 165 -5.58 10.84 -15.29
C TYR A 165 -5.10 12.19 -14.73
N TYR A 166 -5.24 12.40 -13.41
CA TYR A 166 -4.93 13.65 -12.74
C TYR A 166 -3.44 13.84 -12.46
N TYR A 167 -2.62 12.81 -12.67
CA TYR A 167 -1.16 12.97 -12.73
C TYR A 167 -0.74 13.92 -13.87
N PHE A 168 -1.41 13.81 -15.03
CA PHE A 168 -1.12 14.60 -16.22
C PHE A 168 -1.95 15.89 -16.28
N TYR A 169 -3.16 15.86 -15.74
CA TYR A 169 -4.15 16.95 -15.81
C TYR A 169 -4.76 17.23 -14.42
N PRO A 170 -3.95 17.69 -13.46
CA PRO A 170 -4.40 17.93 -12.08
C PRO A 170 -5.52 18.97 -11.99
N GLU A 171 -5.54 19.96 -12.88
CA GLU A 171 -6.55 21.00 -12.97
C GLU A 171 -7.95 20.46 -13.34
N LYS A 172 -8.04 19.19 -13.78
CA LYS A 172 -9.29 18.49 -14.06
C LYS A 172 -9.85 17.74 -12.87
N TRP A 173 -9.17 17.74 -11.73
CA TRP A 173 -9.64 17.09 -10.50
C TRP A 173 -10.99 17.69 -10.07
N PRO A 174 -12.09 16.92 -10.08
CA PRO A 174 -13.43 17.50 -9.95
C PRO A 174 -13.79 17.87 -8.51
N TRP A 175 -12.94 17.48 -7.54
CA TRP A 175 -13.24 17.62 -6.12
C TRP A 175 -12.58 18.84 -5.49
N PHE A 176 -11.63 19.47 -6.17
CA PHE A 176 -10.97 20.69 -5.69
C PHE A 176 -10.37 21.46 -6.86
N GLU A 177 -10.57 22.77 -6.88
CA GLU A 177 -9.97 23.68 -7.87
C GLU A 177 -8.62 24.19 -7.36
N GLY A 178 -7.62 24.25 -8.24
CA GLY A 178 -6.31 24.82 -7.92
C GLY A 178 -5.20 23.80 -7.65
N LEU A 179 -5.38 22.53 -8.04
CA LEU A 179 -4.26 21.60 -8.07
C LEU A 179 -3.27 21.97 -9.18
N GLU A 180 -1.98 21.95 -8.83
CA GLU A 180 -0.87 22.26 -9.73
C GLU A 180 -0.06 21.00 -10.07
N LEU A 181 0.52 20.96 -11.28
CA LEU A 181 1.22 19.79 -11.81
C LEU A 181 2.41 19.35 -10.95
N GLY A 182 3.30 20.29 -10.59
CA GLY A 182 4.49 19.97 -9.80
C GLY A 182 4.16 19.30 -8.45
N PRO A 183 3.33 19.93 -7.60
CA PRO A 183 2.89 19.34 -6.34
C PRO A 183 2.19 17.98 -6.51
N VAL A 184 1.29 17.84 -7.48
CA VAL A 184 0.59 16.56 -7.71
C VAL A 184 1.56 15.45 -8.11
N GLN A 185 2.55 15.73 -8.97
CA GLN A 185 3.56 14.72 -9.34
C GLN A 185 4.44 14.32 -8.15
N VAL A 186 4.71 15.23 -7.21
CA VAL A 186 5.39 14.92 -5.95
C VAL A 186 4.55 13.98 -5.09
N GLU A 187 3.25 14.25 -4.94
CA GLU A 187 2.32 13.37 -4.23
C GLU A 187 2.27 11.97 -4.85
N PHE A 188 2.15 11.86 -6.17
CA PHE A 188 2.21 10.57 -6.86
C PHE A 188 3.51 9.81 -6.60
N ARG A 189 4.65 10.51 -6.56
CA ARG A 189 5.94 9.88 -6.25
C ARG A 189 5.97 9.29 -4.84
N GLN A 190 5.35 9.94 -3.86
CA GLN A 190 5.26 9.45 -2.47
C GLN A 190 4.44 8.15 -2.33
N TYR A 191 3.52 7.90 -3.27
CA TYR A 191 2.67 6.70 -3.30
C TYR A 191 2.99 5.79 -4.50
N ALA A 192 4.10 6.02 -5.21
CA ALA A 192 4.36 5.35 -6.49
C ALA A 192 4.49 3.82 -6.38
N ALA A 193 4.65 3.27 -5.18
CA ALA A 193 4.79 1.83 -4.99
C ALA A 193 3.57 1.03 -5.47
N PHE A 194 2.36 1.56 -5.31
CA PHE A 194 1.17 0.88 -5.82
C PHE A 194 1.17 0.77 -7.36
N LEU A 195 1.82 1.71 -8.06
CA LEU A 195 1.90 1.70 -9.53
C LEU A 195 2.71 0.50 -10.03
N GLU A 196 3.80 0.14 -9.36
CA GLU A 196 4.57 -1.06 -9.69
C GLU A 196 3.75 -2.33 -9.50
N LEU A 197 3.05 -2.44 -8.37
CA LEU A 197 2.20 -3.59 -8.05
C LEU A 197 1.05 -3.73 -9.07
N VAL A 198 0.38 -2.63 -9.39
CA VAL A 198 -0.67 -2.58 -10.41
C VAL A 198 -0.12 -2.95 -11.78
N ASN A 199 1.04 -2.41 -12.17
CA ASN A 199 1.69 -2.71 -13.44
C ASN A 199 2.03 -4.20 -13.55
N HIS A 200 2.58 -4.78 -12.47
CA HIS A 200 2.91 -6.19 -12.35
C HIS A 200 1.69 -7.08 -12.51
N LYS A 201 0.64 -6.84 -11.70
CA LYS A 201 -0.60 -7.61 -11.73
C LYS A 201 -1.27 -7.62 -13.10
N ASN A 202 -1.12 -6.54 -13.87
CA ASN A 202 -1.71 -6.39 -15.20
C ASN A 202 -0.75 -6.75 -16.36
N GLY A 203 0.41 -7.36 -16.07
CA GLY A 203 1.40 -7.75 -17.08
C GLY A 203 1.91 -6.56 -17.91
N GLY A 204 1.90 -5.35 -17.36
CA GLY A 204 2.28 -4.13 -18.06
C GLY A 204 1.26 -3.62 -19.08
N SER A 205 0.00 -4.05 -19.04
CA SER A 205 -0.98 -3.62 -20.07
C SER A 205 -1.52 -2.19 -19.86
N VAL A 206 -1.41 -1.63 -18.66
CA VAL A 206 -1.97 -0.31 -18.33
C VAL A 206 -1.04 0.83 -18.78
N ARG A 207 -1.35 1.44 -19.92
CA ARG A 207 -0.51 2.50 -20.52
C ARG A 207 -0.24 3.69 -19.60
N ALA A 208 -1.25 4.18 -18.88
CA ALA A 208 -1.09 5.34 -17.99
C ALA A 208 -0.08 5.05 -16.87
N VAL A 209 -0.14 3.85 -16.28
CA VAL A 209 0.81 3.41 -15.24
C VAL A 209 2.24 3.39 -15.78
N LYS A 210 2.44 2.86 -17.00
CA LYS A 210 3.77 2.86 -17.65
C LYS A 210 4.33 4.27 -17.84
N LEU A 211 3.51 5.20 -18.33
CA LEU A 211 3.95 6.58 -18.54
C LEU A 211 4.38 7.23 -17.22
N ILE A 212 3.61 7.03 -16.14
CA ILE A 212 3.98 7.56 -14.83
C ILE A 212 5.27 6.89 -14.31
N LEU A 213 5.39 5.57 -14.45
CA LEU A 213 6.57 4.81 -14.03
C LEU A 213 7.85 5.20 -14.79
N ASP A 214 7.75 5.58 -16.07
CA ASP A 214 8.90 6.11 -16.83
C ASP A 214 9.46 7.39 -16.20
N ASP A 215 8.62 8.19 -15.52
CA ASP A 215 9.00 9.45 -14.87
C ASP A 215 9.44 9.27 -13.39
N VAL A 216 8.97 8.22 -12.71
CA VAL A 216 9.20 8.04 -11.26
C VAL A 216 10.13 6.89 -10.89
N ARG A 217 10.47 5.98 -11.81
CA ARG A 217 11.39 4.88 -11.52
C ARG A 217 12.83 5.39 -11.30
N PRO A 218 13.62 4.72 -10.43
CA PRO A 218 13.23 3.57 -9.63
C PRO A 218 12.33 3.96 -8.44
N VAL A 219 11.31 3.15 -8.18
CA VAL A 219 10.44 3.29 -7.02
C VAL A 219 10.99 2.45 -5.88
N PHE A 220 11.38 3.14 -4.81
CA PHE A 220 11.79 2.55 -3.54
C PHE A 220 10.94 3.17 -2.44
N ASP A 221 10.08 2.36 -1.82
CA ASP A 221 9.32 2.77 -0.64
C ASP A 221 9.70 1.82 0.51
N ALA A 222 10.68 2.25 1.31
CA ALA A 222 11.23 1.45 2.40
C ALA A 222 10.18 0.84 3.35
N LEU A 223 9.01 1.48 3.47
CA LEU A 223 8.01 1.15 4.49
C LEU A 223 6.61 0.81 3.91
N GLY A 224 6.38 1.04 2.61
CA GLY A 224 5.10 0.75 1.93
C GLY A 224 5.21 -0.23 0.76
N GLY A 225 6.26 -1.06 0.73
CA GLY A 225 6.46 -2.09 -0.31
C GLY A 225 7.91 -2.54 -0.53
N GLY A 226 8.87 -1.87 0.10
CA GLY A 226 10.30 -2.13 -0.06
C GLY A 226 10.82 -1.68 -1.44
N PRO A 227 11.81 -2.40 -2.01
CA PRO A 227 12.33 -2.14 -3.34
C PRO A 227 11.37 -2.66 -4.43
N VAL A 228 10.17 -2.10 -4.49
CA VAL A 228 9.09 -2.56 -5.39
C VAL A 228 9.45 -2.59 -6.86
N THR A 229 10.27 -1.65 -7.36
CA THR A 229 10.79 -1.75 -8.75
C THR A 229 11.69 -2.97 -8.91
N LEU A 230 12.50 -3.33 -7.91
CA LEU A 230 13.37 -4.51 -7.99
C LEU A 230 12.54 -5.80 -8.01
N THR A 231 11.48 -5.87 -7.22
CA THR A 231 10.70 -7.09 -7.01
C THR A 231 9.55 -7.28 -8.00
N HIS A 232 8.98 -6.19 -8.54
CA HIS A 232 7.75 -6.24 -9.33
C HIS A 232 7.84 -5.60 -10.72
N ALA A 233 8.93 -4.90 -11.08
CA ALA A 233 9.00 -4.24 -12.37
C ALA A 233 8.82 -5.25 -13.51
N VAL A 234 7.75 -5.06 -14.28
CA VAL A 234 7.58 -5.77 -15.55
C VAL A 234 8.66 -5.27 -16.50
N GLU A 235 9.51 -6.18 -16.97
CA GLU A 235 10.52 -5.87 -17.98
C GLU A 235 9.84 -5.21 -19.19
N PRO A 236 10.44 -4.16 -19.76
CA PRO A 236 9.96 -3.67 -21.04
C PRO A 236 10.03 -4.82 -22.03
N VAL A 237 8.88 -5.20 -22.62
CA VAL A 237 8.83 -6.17 -23.74
C VAL A 237 9.95 -5.78 -24.69
N ALA A 238 10.97 -6.62 -24.80
CA ALA A 238 12.19 -6.31 -25.51
C ALA A 238 11.79 -5.70 -26.86
N ARG A 239 12.06 -4.40 -27.05
CA ARG A 239 12.06 -3.84 -28.41
C ARG A 239 12.99 -4.76 -29.17
N ARG A 240 12.48 -5.47 -30.19
CA ARG A 240 13.28 -6.36 -31.05
C ARG A 240 14.58 -5.63 -31.37
N GLY A 241 15.66 -6.01 -30.69
CA GLY A 241 16.94 -5.35 -30.82
C GLY A 241 17.43 -5.53 -32.25
N LEU A 242 18.09 -4.49 -32.78
CA LEU A 242 18.73 -4.49 -34.09
C LEU A 242 19.86 -5.54 -34.22
N PHE A 243 20.17 -6.26 -33.15
CA PHE A 243 21.16 -7.34 -33.12
C PHE A 243 20.53 -8.59 -32.48
N ARG A 244 19.97 -9.45 -33.32
CA ARG A 244 19.76 -10.86 -32.98
C ARG A 244 21.08 -11.60 -33.20
N ARG A 245 21.49 -12.41 -32.23
CA ARG A 245 22.24 -13.65 -32.50
C ARG A 245 21.23 -14.79 -32.51
#